data_AF-A0A1V8S8U8-F1
#
_entry.id   AF-A0A1V8S8U8-F1
#
_cell.length_a   1.000
_cell.length_b   1.000
_cell.length_c   1.000
_cell.angle_alpha   90.00
_cell.angle_beta   90.00
_cell.angle_gamma   90.00
#
_symmetry.space_group_name_H-M   'P 1'
#
loop_
_entity.id
_entity.type
_entity.pdbx_description
1 polymer ?
#
loop_
_entity_poly.entity_id
_entity_poly.type
_entity_poly.pdbx_seq_one_letter_code
_entity_poly.pdbx_strand_id
1 'polypeptide(L)'
;MAIDVKGDAFDYLRFKKALKNENLAKEQTGPLSLWLELLESFLDLPTAKGKRASRRLIDLEPGTLTIFDLTDPFIDTPTACILFDICLSLVAECRPPRGLLVALDEAHMYMTTSLAATNFIERLSGIIREQRHNGTRIIIATQEPTVSEKL
;
A
#
# COMPACT_ATOMS: atom_id res chain seq x y z
N MET A 1 27.59 16.58 -6.64
CA MET A 1 26.80 17.76 -7.03
C MET A 1 26.02 18.23 -5.82
N ALA A 2 26.27 19.46 -5.39
CA ALA A 2 25.62 20.07 -4.24
C ALA A 2 24.17 20.43 -4.61
N ILE A 3 23.24 20.05 -3.75
CA ILE A 3 21.84 20.46 -3.84
C ILE A 3 21.79 21.85 -3.21
N ASP A 4 21.63 22.89 -4.04
CA ASP A 4 21.47 24.26 -3.57
C ASP A 4 20.11 24.39 -2.86
N VAL A 5 20.14 24.95 -1.66
CA VAL A 5 18.99 25.10 -0.74
C VAL A 5 18.17 26.32 -1.14
N LYS A 6 17.82 26.39 -2.43
CA LYS A 6 16.89 27.37 -3.01
C LYS A 6 15.82 26.64 -3.82
N GLY A 7 14.89 26.02 -3.11
CA GLY A 7 13.45 26.03 -3.40
C GLY A 7 12.93 25.76 -4.81
N ASP A 8 13.68 25.12 -5.71
CA ASP A 8 13.15 24.67 -6.99
C ASP A 8 12.81 23.18 -6.88
N ALA A 9 11.55 22.83 -7.13
CA ALA A 9 11.09 21.45 -7.05
C ALA A 9 11.92 20.58 -8.02
N PHE A 10 12.31 19.38 -7.57
CA PHE A 10 13.11 18.47 -8.39
C PHE A 10 12.32 18.01 -9.63
N ASP A 11 12.74 18.47 -10.81
CA ASP A 11 12.16 18.05 -12.09
C ASP A 11 12.78 16.72 -12.55
N TYR A 12 12.07 15.63 -12.26
CA TYR A 12 12.48 14.27 -12.63
C TYR A 12 12.66 14.09 -14.14
N LEU A 13 11.84 14.75 -14.98
CA LEU A 13 11.92 14.62 -16.43
C LEU A 13 13.17 15.32 -16.98
N ARG A 14 13.53 16.47 -16.40
CA ARG A 14 14.79 17.16 -16.69
C ARG A 14 15.99 16.32 -16.27
N PHE A 15 15.94 15.71 -15.08
CA PHE A 15 16.96 14.78 -14.63
C PHE A 15 17.14 13.59 -15.59
N LYS A 16 16.05 12.93 -16.00
CA LYS A 16 16.10 11.79 -16.94
C LYS A 16 16.68 12.18 -18.30
N LYS A 17 16.42 13.40 -18.78
CA LYS A 17 17.02 13.95 -20.02
C LYS A 17 18.52 14.20 -19.85
N ALA A 18 18.93 14.80 -18.75
CA ALA A 18 20.35 15.04 -18.45
C ALA A 18 21.10 13.71 -18.34
N LEU A 19 20.53 12.73 -17.63
CA LEU A 19 21.12 11.42 -17.43
C LEU A 19 21.38 10.64 -18.74
N LYS A 20 20.49 10.80 -19.74
CA LYS A 20 20.68 10.20 -21.08
C LYS A 20 21.87 10.78 -21.86
N ASN A 21 22.29 11.99 -21.52
CA ASN A 21 23.40 12.68 -22.18
C ASN A 21 24.75 12.42 -21.49
N GLU A 22 24.77 11.71 -20.36
CA GLU A 22 25.98 11.36 -19.63
C GLU A 22 26.63 10.10 -20.22
N ASN A 23 27.98 10.08 -20.27
CA ASN A 23 28.75 8.92 -20.70
C ASN A 23 28.91 7.92 -19.55
N LEU A 24 27.84 7.20 -19.24
CA LEU A 24 27.85 6.14 -18.24
C LEU A 24 28.56 4.89 -18.77
N ALA A 25 29.41 4.28 -17.93
CA ALA A 25 30.01 3.00 -18.26
C ALA A 25 28.92 1.91 -18.36
N LYS A 26 29.13 0.90 -19.21
CA LYS A 26 28.18 -0.22 -19.39
C LYS A 26 27.85 -0.93 -18.07
N GLU A 27 28.82 -1.04 -17.17
CA GLU A 27 28.66 -1.63 -15.84
C GLU A 27 27.76 -0.79 -14.92
N GLN A 28 27.68 0.53 -15.14
CA GLN A 28 26.86 1.45 -14.35
C GLN A 28 25.41 1.50 -14.84
N THR A 29 25.16 1.17 -16.12
CA THR A 29 23.84 1.33 -16.73
C THR A 29 22.83 0.30 -16.23
N GLY A 30 23.26 -0.94 -15.98
CA GLY A 30 22.38 -2.03 -15.55
C GLY A 30 21.71 -1.77 -14.20
N PRO A 31 22.48 -1.62 -13.11
CA PRO A 31 21.92 -1.32 -11.79
C PRO A 31 21.11 -0.01 -11.79
N LEU A 32 21.61 1.02 -12.47
CA LEU A 32 20.92 2.31 -12.55
C LEU A 32 19.56 2.20 -13.24
N SER A 33 19.44 1.43 -14.33
CA SER A 33 18.15 1.20 -15.00
C SER A 33 17.15 0.55 -14.06
N LEU A 34 17.57 -0.47 -13.31
CA LEU A 34 16.70 -1.15 -12.35
C LEU A 34 16.19 -0.20 -11.26
N TRP A 35 17.07 0.61 -10.69
CA TRP A 35 16.69 1.60 -9.66
C TRP A 35 15.77 2.69 -10.22
N LEU A 36 16.00 3.14 -11.45
CA LEU A 36 15.14 4.13 -12.11
C LEU A 36 13.77 3.53 -12.46
N GLU A 37 13.70 2.29 -12.93
CA GLU A 37 12.44 1.60 -13.21
C GLU A 37 11.61 1.41 -11.93
N LEU A 38 12.26 1.02 -10.83
CA LEU A 38 11.61 0.93 -9.53
C LEU A 38 11.10 2.30 -9.07
N LEU A 39 11.93 3.35 -9.15
CA LEU A 39 11.52 4.70 -8.78
C LEU A 39 10.35 5.20 -9.65
N GLU A 40 10.41 4.97 -10.97
CA GLU A 40 9.35 5.35 -11.91
C GLU A 40 8.04 4.60 -11.65
N SER A 41 8.09 3.41 -11.06
CA SER A 41 6.89 2.69 -10.65
C SER A 41 6.08 3.41 -9.56
N PHE A 42 6.73 4.28 -8.78
CA PHE A 42 6.09 5.07 -7.71
C PHE A 42 5.73 6.51 -8.13
N LEU A 43 6.18 6.98 -9.29
CA LEU A 43 5.96 8.37 -9.75
C LEU A 43 4.82 8.46 -10.76
N ASP A 44 3.89 9.40 -10.56
CA ASP A 44 2.81 9.69 -11.52
C ASP A 44 3.30 10.61 -12.65
N LEU A 45 4.17 10.08 -13.52
CA LEU A 45 4.81 10.85 -14.59
C LEU A 45 3.90 11.02 -15.80
N PRO A 46 3.78 12.24 -16.37
CA PRO A 46 2.87 12.52 -17.50
C PRO A 46 3.25 11.80 -18.80
N THR A 47 4.46 11.21 -18.88
CA THR A 47 4.92 10.41 -20.02
C THR A 47 4.56 8.93 -19.93
N ALA A 48 4.07 8.45 -18.78
CA ALA A 48 3.48 7.13 -18.69
C ALA A 48 2.25 7.11 -19.61
N LYS A 49 2.29 6.33 -20.68
CA LYS A 49 1.22 6.26 -21.68
C LYS A 49 -0.09 5.88 -21.00
N GLY A 50 -0.92 6.90 -20.77
CA GLY A 50 -2.23 6.77 -20.19
C GLY A 50 -2.44 7.91 -19.21
N LYS A 51 -3.30 8.87 -19.57
CA LYS A 51 -4.05 9.62 -18.55
C LYS A 51 -4.75 8.56 -17.69
N ARG A 52 -4.12 8.11 -16.60
CA ARG A 52 -4.85 7.48 -15.51
C ARG A 52 -5.64 8.63 -14.89
N ALA A 53 -6.79 8.94 -15.50
CA ALA A 53 -7.83 9.72 -14.86
C ALA A 53 -7.90 9.19 -13.43
N SER A 54 -7.60 10.04 -12.44
CA SER A 54 -7.45 9.71 -11.01
C SER A 54 -8.33 8.51 -10.66
N ARG A 55 -7.75 7.32 -10.84
CA ARG A 55 -8.51 6.09 -10.68
C ARG A 55 -8.43 5.93 -9.19
N ARG A 56 -9.57 6.02 -8.50
CA ARG A 56 -9.61 5.72 -7.07
C ARG A 56 -8.80 4.43 -6.90
N LEU A 57 -7.81 4.47 -6.01
CA LEU A 57 -6.90 3.34 -5.82
C LEU A 57 -7.68 2.04 -5.58
N ILE A 58 -8.90 2.18 -5.03
CA ILE A 58 -9.86 1.12 -4.80
C ILE A 58 -11.21 1.56 -5.36
N ASP A 59 -11.82 0.70 -6.18
CA ASP A 59 -13.19 0.85 -6.68
C ASP A 59 -14.00 -0.38 -6.26
N LEU A 60 -14.79 -0.25 -5.19
CA LEU A 60 -15.57 -1.35 -4.61
C LEU A 60 -16.95 -1.42 -5.27
N GLU A 61 -17.03 -2.14 -6.39
CA GLU A 61 -18.31 -2.42 -7.03
C GLU A 61 -19.00 -3.65 -6.40
N PRO A 62 -20.32 -3.62 -6.18
CA PRO A 62 -21.03 -4.79 -5.67
C PRO A 62 -20.87 -6.02 -6.57
N GLY A 63 -20.59 -7.18 -5.95
CA GLY A 63 -20.40 -8.46 -6.65
C GLY A 63 -18.98 -8.68 -7.17
N THR A 64 -18.03 -7.80 -6.83
CA THR A 64 -16.61 -7.99 -7.12
C THR A 64 -15.85 -8.52 -5.92
N LEU A 65 -14.72 -9.18 -6.18
CA LEU A 65 -13.74 -9.58 -5.18
C LEU A 65 -12.47 -8.77 -5.43
N THR A 66 -12.12 -7.93 -4.46
CA THR A 66 -10.85 -7.16 -4.47
C THR A 66 -9.86 -7.85 -3.54
N ILE A 67 -8.68 -8.18 -4.07
CA ILE A 67 -7.61 -8.84 -3.32
C ILE A 67 -6.46 -7.85 -3.13
N PHE A 68 -6.07 -7.63 -1.87
CA PHE A 68 -4.87 -6.89 -1.50
C PHE A 68 -3.77 -7.91 -1.24
N ASP A 69 -2.85 -8.05 -2.19
CA ASP A 69 -1.65 -8.86 -1.99
C ASP A 69 -0.54 -7.96 -1.42
N LEU A 70 -0.20 -8.19 -0.16
CA LEU A 70 0.88 -7.50 0.56
C LEU A 70 2.09 -8.43 0.77
N THR A 71 2.14 -9.55 0.05
CA THR A 71 3.27 -10.47 0.09
C THR A 71 4.46 -9.84 -0.61
N ASP A 72 5.45 -9.42 0.15
CA ASP A 72 6.69 -8.87 -0.40
C ASP A 72 7.89 -9.31 0.44
N PRO A 73 8.97 -9.82 -0.18
CA PRO A 73 10.15 -10.31 0.54
C PRO A 73 10.94 -9.22 1.28
N PHE A 74 10.65 -7.94 1.03
CA PHE A 74 11.30 -6.79 1.63
C PHE A 74 10.40 -6.03 2.63
N ILE A 75 9.14 -6.43 2.78
CA ILE A 75 8.21 -5.83 3.74
C ILE A 75 8.26 -6.59 5.06
N ASP A 76 8.57 -5.90 6.14
CA ASP A 76 8.51 -6.45 7.50
C ASP A 76 7.08 -6.44 8.06
N THR A 77 6.82 -7.25 9.10
CA THR A 77 5.49 -7.34 9.72
C THR A 77 4.93 -5.98 10.16
N PRO A 78 5.70 -5.09 10.83
CA PRO A 78 5.19 -3.77 11.20
C PRO A 78 4.76 -2.92 9.99
N THR A 79 5.53 -2.92 8.90
CA THR A 79 5.18 -2.19 7.67
C THR A 79 3.93 -2.78 7.03
N ALA A 80 3.81 -4.11 6.98
CA ALA A 80 2.60 -4.78 6.50
C ALA A 80 1.36 -4.39 7.33
N CYS A 81 1.46 -4.31 8.66
CA CYS A 81 0.37 -3.84 9.51
C CYS A 81 -0.07 -2.40 9.18
N ILE A 82 0.88 -1.51 8.89
CA ILE A 82 0.57 -0.13 8.45
C ILE A 82 -0.16 -0.15 7.11
N LEU A 83 0.30 -0.96 6.15
CA LEU A 83 -0.35 -1.08 4.85
C LEU A 83 -1.77 -1.64 4.96
N PHE A 84 -2.00 -2.65 5.80
CA PHE A 84 -3.34 -3.15 6.10
C PHE A 84 -4.25 -2.07 6.69
N ASP A 85 -3.73 -1.28 7.63
CA ASP A 85 -4.50 -0.19 8.24
C ASP A 85 -4.89 0.89 7.21
N ILE A 86 -3.98 1.21 6.28
CA ILE A 86 -4.27 2.10 5.14
C ILE A 86 -5.36 1.46 4.25
N CYS A 87 -5.22 0.19 3.88
CA CYS A 87 -6.22 -0.52 3.06
C CYS A 87 -7.61 -0.53 3.73
N LEU A 88 -7.68 -0.83 5.03
CA LEU A 88 -8.93 -0.78 5.80
C LEU A 88 -9.55 0.62 5.82
N SER A 89 -8.73 1.67 5.93
CA SER A 89 -9.17 3.06 5.85
C SER A 89 -9.84 3.36 4.52
N LEU A 90 -9.15 3.04 3.43
CA LEU A 90 -9.63 3.31 2.08
C LEU A 90 -10.91 2.53 1.76
N VAL A 91 -10.99 1.27 2.23
CA VAL A 91 -12.18 0.43 2.10
C VAL A 91 -13.37 0.99 2.90
N ALA A 92 -13.12 1.56 4.07
CA ALA A 92 -14.16 2.21 4.86
C ALA A 92 -14.69 3.50 4.19
N GLU A 93 -13.80 4.29 3.58
CA GLU A 93 -14.15 5.51 2.84
C GLU A 93 -14.89 5.20 1.53
N CYS A 94 -14.47 4.15 0.82
CA CYS A 94 -15.04 3.74 -0.45
C CYS A 94 -16.18 2.72 -0.30
N ARG A 95 -16.81 2.64 0.89
CA ARG A 95 -17.82 1.61 1.17
C ARG A 95 -19.00 1.71 0.17
N PRO A 96 -19.37 0.61 -0.49
CA PRO A 96 -20.55 0.58 -1.35
C PRO A 96 -21.86 0.71 -0.54
N PRO A 97 -22.97 1.14 -1.15
CA PRO A 97 -24.28 1.20 -0.48
C PRO A 97 -24.80 -0.15 0.01
N ARG A 98 -24.25 -1.26 -0.52
CA ARG A 98 -24.56 -2.63 -0.13
C ARG A 98 -23.53 -3.12 0.90
N GLY A 99 -23.87 -4.17 1.65
CA GLY A 99 -22.97 -4.72 2.66
C GLY A 99 -21.60 -5.11 2.11
N LEU A 100 -20.57 -5.01 2.96
CA LEU A 100 -19.17 -5.25 2.61
C LEU A 100 -18.61 -6.40 3.44
N LEU A 101 -17.97 -7.37 2.78
CA LEU A 101 -17.22 -8.44 3.46
C LEU A 101 -15.73 -8.14 3.37
N VAL A 102 -15.06 -8.10 4.51
CA VAL A 102 -13.60 -7.98 4.61
C VAL A 102 -13.09 -9.32 5.15
N ALA A 103 -12.17 -9.94 4.42
CA ALA A 103 -11.50 -11.17 4.86
C ALA A 103 -10.02 -10.88 5.10
N LEU A 104 -9.52 -11.25 6.27
CA LEU A 104 -8.11 -11.17 6.64
C LEU A 104 -7.57 -12.60 6.71
N ASP A 105 -6.57 -12.91 5.89
CA ASP A 105 -5.92 -14.23 5.85
C ASP A 105 -4.58 -14.22 6.59
N GLU A 106 -4.16 -15.39 7.06
CA GLU A 106 -2.96 -15.61 7.87
C GLU A 106 -2.76 -14.58 8.99
N ALA A 107 -3.84 -14.27 9.71
CA ALA A 107 -3.87 -13.14 10.62
C ALA A 107 -2.84 -13.21 11.76
N HIS A 108 -2.40 -14.42 12.13
CA HIS A 108 -1.31 -14.64 13.09
C HIS A 108 0.01 -13.97 12.68
N MET A 109 0.27 -13.79 11.39
CA MET A 109 1.46 -13.11 10.89
C MET A 109 1.51 -11.63 11.29
N TYR A 110 0.35 -11.02 11.60
CA TYR A 110 0.19 -9.58 11.84
C TYR A 110 -0.25 -9.26 13.27
N MET A 111 -0.67 -10.25 14.05
CA MET A 111 -1.07 -10.11 15.45
C MET A 111 0.12 -10.18 16.41
N THR A 112 1.10 -9.30 16.21
CA THR A 112 2.31 -9.22 17.05
C THR A 112 2.18 -8.17 18.16
N THR A 113 3.17 -8.10 19.04
CA THR A 113 3.25 -7.07 20.11
C THR A 113 3.83 -5.73 19.65
N SER A 114 4.08 -5.56 18.35
CA SER A 114 4.56 -4.29 17.81
C SER A 114 3.50 -3.18 17.94
N LEU A 115 3.94 -1.92 18.01
CA LEU A 115 3.03 -0.77 18.07
C LEU A 115 2.10 -0.72 16.84
N ALA A 116 2.65 -1.00 15.65
CA ALA A 116 1.88 -1.03 14.41
C ALA A 116 0.79 -2.13 14.43
N ALA A 117 1.13 -3.34 14.89
CA ALA A 117 0.16 -4.42 15.07
C ALA A 117 -0.90 -4.09 16.11
N THR A 118 -0.52 -3.46 17.23
CA THR A 118 -1.46 -3.05 18.28
C THR A 118 -2.49 -2.05 17.74
N ASN A 119 -2.02 -1.02 17.03
CA ASN A 119 -2.90 -0.01 16.41
C ASN A 119 -3.83 -0.65 15.38
N PHE A 120 -3.30 -1.54 14.54
CA PHE A 120 -4.08 -2.30 13.56
C PHE A 120 -5.17 -3.15 14.23
N ILE A 121 -4.85 -3.88 15.30
CA ILE A 121 -5.81 -4.69 16.06
C ILE A 121 -6.90 -3.81 16.67
N GLU A 122 -6.53 -2.68 17.28
CA GLU A 122 -7.51 -1.76 17.89
C GLU A 122 -8.48 -1.18 16.86
N ARG A 123 -7.97 -0.80 15.69
CA ARG A 123 -8.77 -0.38 14.54
C ARG A 123 -9.72 -1.49 14.10
N LEU A 124 -9.20 -2.70 13.89
CA LEU A 124 -9.96 -3.86 13.46
C LEU A 124 -11.09 -4.18 14.46
N SER A 125 -10.79 -4.20 15.76
CA SER A 125 -11.76 -4.40 16.83
C SER A 125 -12.84 -3.30 16.83
N GLY A 126 -12.49 -2.05 16.53
CA GLY A 126 -13.46 -0.97 16.33
C GLY A 126 -14.45 -1.28 15.19
N ILE A 127 -13.94 -1.69 14.03
CA ILE A 127 -14.79 -2.05 12.87
C ILE A 127 -15.67 -3.26 13.21
N ILE A 128 -15.14 -4.27 13.91
CA ILE A 128 -15.90 -5.46 14.35
C ILE A 128 -17.05 -5.05 15.29
N ARG A 129 -16.81 -4.12 16.22
CA ARG A 129 -17.84 -3.62 17.14
C ARG A 129 -18.96 -2.89 16.40
N GLU A 130 -18.61 -2.14 15.36
CA GLU A 130 -19.58 -1.37 14.58
C GLU A 130 -20.19 -2.13 13.38
N GLN A 131 -19.76 -3.37 13.13
CA GLN A 131 -20.03 -4.14 11.92
C GLN A 131 -21.52 -4.19 11.51
N ARG A 132 -22.45 -4.17 12.48
CA ARG A 132 -23.90 -4.18 12.22
C ARG A 132 -24.41 -2.83 11.72
N HIS A 133 -24.00 -1.74 12.35
CA HIS A 133 -24.38 -0.38 11.95
C HIS A 133 -23.80 -0.04 10.58
N ASN A 134 -22.58 -0.51 10.37
CA ASN A 134 -21.78 -0.26 9.20
C ASN A 134 -22.10 -1.18 8.01
N GLY A 135 -22.90 -2.24 8.20
CA GLY A 135 -23.15 -3.21 7.14
C GLY A 135 -21.88 -3.95 6.67
N THR A 136 -20.84 -3.99 7.51
CA THR A 136 -19.61 -4.72 7.23
C THR A 136 -19.61 -6.04 7.98
N ARG A 137 -19.00 -7.06 7.38
CA ARG A 137 -18.69 -8.33 8.06
C ARG A 137 -17.20 -8.57 7.91
N ILE A 138 -16.58 -9.03 9.00
CA ILE A 138 -15.15 -9.33 9.03
C ILE A 138 -15.01 -10.83 9.22
N ILE A 139 -14.20 -11.46 8.38
CA ILE A 139 -13.74 -12.84 8.51
C ILE A 139 -12.24 -12.78 8.80
N ILE A 140 -11.80 -13.51 9.82
CA ILE A 140 -10.39 -13.64 10.18
C ILE A 140 -10.03 -15.12 10.05
N ALA A 141 -9.10 -15.43 9.15
CA ALA A 141 -8.51 -16.75 9.01
C ALA A 141 -7.12 -16.74 9.66
N THR A 142 -6.87 -17.73 10.53
CA THR A 142 -5.62 -17.87 11.27
C THR A 142 -5.39 -19.32 11.67
N GLN A 143 -4.13 -19.71 11.76
CA GLN A 143 -3.71 -21.03 12.27
C GLN A 143 -3.43 -21.01 13.78
N GLU A 144 -3.21 -19.81 14.34
CA GLU A 144 -2.95 -19.59 15.77
C GLU A 144 -4.12 -18.81 16.41
N PRO A 145 -5.15 -19.49 16.93
CA PRO A 145 -6.33 -18.81 17.47
C PRO A 145 -6.05 -18.03 18.76
N THR A 146 -4.95 -18.32 19.45
CA THR A 146 -4.57 -17.69 20.73
C THR A 146 -3.67 -16.47 20.57
N VAL A 147 -3.32 -16.10 19.34
CA VAL A 147 -2.32 -15.05 19.05
C VAL A 147 -2.78 -13.64 19.44
N SER A 148 -4.09 -13.43 19.61
CA SER A 148 -4.65 -12.18 20.12
C SER A 148 -5.80 -12.44 21.08
N GLU A 149 -5.63 -12.06 22.36
CA GLU A 149 -6.70 -12.12 23.37
C GLU A 149 -7.77 -11.02 23.16
N LYS A 150 -7.52 -10.06 22.26
CA LYS A 150 -8.38 -8.89 22.03
C LYS A 150 -9.45 -9.12 20.96
N LEU A 151 -9.42 -10.25 20.24
CA LEU A 151 -10.28 -10.56 19.09
C LEU A 151 -11.15 -11.80 19.34
#